data_AF-A0A4R2JL77-F1
#
_entry.id   AF-A0A4R2JL77-F1
#
_cell.length_a   1.000
_cell.length_b   1.000
_cell.length_c   1.000
_cell.angle_alpha   90.00
_cell.angle_beta   90.00
_cell.angle_gamma   90.00
#
_symmetry.space_group_name_H-M   'P 1'
#
loop_
_entity.id
_entity.type
_entity.pdbx_description
1 polymer ?
#
loop_
_entity_poly.entity_id
_entity_poly.type
_entity_poly.pdbx_seq_one_letter_code
_entity_poly.pdbx_strand_id
1 'polypeptide(L)'
;MTVPEIERVAVIGCGTMGSGVAEVLARAGLEVHVLVSSAPSERAGRGRLGKSLDRAVRKNKLTESDRAAIVDRIRFTTELGALEDRQLVVEAIGEDDAAKTALLRDLSKVLRDPDAIVATTTSAIPIVRLARVTDRPGQVVGMHFFNPAPVLPLVELIGSVLTTDETMARADHFVTDVLGKQVIESPDRAGFVVNALLFPYLLSAIRMVGDGTATPEVIDRAMVKGCAHPMGPLALADLIGLDTTVAIADAMYEEFKQPLYAPPPLLSRMVEGGLLGKKSGRGFYDYSENGSR
;
A
#
# COMPACT_ATOMS: atom_id res chain seq x y z
N MET A 1 24.11 -19.15 -7.41
CA MET A 1 22.92 -19.99 -7.66
C MET A 1 21.92 -19.12 -8.39
N THR A 2 21.35 -19.58 -9.50
CA THR A 2 20.30 -18.84 -10.22
C THR A 2 19.04 -18.84 -9.36
N VAL A 3 18.60 -17.66 -8.92
CA VAL A 3 17.34 -17.49 -8.19
C VAL A 3 16.20 -17.89 -9.13
N PRO A 4 15.29 -18.81 -8.75
CA PRO A 4 14.17 -19.19 -9.61
C PRO A 4 13.31 -17.98 -9.96
N GLU A 5 13.05 -17.78 -11.25
CA GLU A 5 12.35 -16.61 -11.76
C GLU A 5 10.84 -16.64 -11.40
N ILE A 6 10.30 -15.50 -10.98
CA ILE A 6 8.90 -15.34 -10.63
C ILE A 6 8.13 -14.86 -11.86
N GLU A 7 7.32 -15.73 -12.43
CA GLU A 7 6.52 -15.45 -13.63
C GLU A 7 5.01 -15.43 -13.34
N ARG A 8 4.57 -16.31 -12.43
CA ARG A 8 3.15 -16.49 -12.08
C ARG A 8 2.83 -15.77 -10.79
N VAL A 9 2.15 -14.64 -10.92
CA VAL A 9 1.84 -13.76 -9.78
C VAL A 9 0.34 -13.67 -9.53
N ALA A 10 0.00 -13.37 -8.28
CA ALA A 10 -1.36 -13.02 -7.90
C ALA A 10 -1.42 -11.84 -6.96
N VAL A 11 -2.56 -11.15 -6.97
CA VAL A 11 -2.90 -10.09 -6.03
C VAL A 11 -4.23 -10.45 -5.36
N ILE A 12 -4.30 -10.37 -4.04
CA ILE A 12 -5.54 -10.58 -3.31
C ILE A 12 -6.10 -9.23 -2.87
N GLY A 13 -7.28 -8.88 -3.39
CA GLY A 13 -7.91 -7.58 -3.18
C GLY A 13 -7.73 -6.64 -4.38
N CYS A 14 -8.78 -5.87 -4.67
CA CYS A 14 -8.84 -4.94 -5.80
C CYS A 14 -9.23 -3.51 -5.35
N GLY A 15 -8.85 -3.15 -4.13
CA GLY A 15 -8.90 -1.77 -3.63
C GLY A 15 -7.88 -0.88 -4.34
N THR A 16 -7.63 0.32 -3.82
CA THR A 16 -6.66 1.25 -4.42
C THR A 16 -5.28 0.63 -4.57
N MET A 17 -4.77 -0.01 -3.50
CA MET A 17 -3.43 -0.61 -3.54
C MET A 17 -3.42 -1.87 -4.41
N GLY A 18 -4.34 -2.82 -4.19
CA GLY A 18 -4.40 -4.06 -4.97
C GLY A 18 -4.53 -3.82 -6.48
N SER A 19 -5.37 -2.88 -6.92
CA SER A 19 -5.43 -2.51 -8.35
C SER A 19 -4.12 -1.87 -8.83
N GLY A 20 -3.47 -1.02 -8.02
CA GLY A 20 -2.18 -0.43 -8.38
C GLY A 20 -1.06 -1.46 -8.51
N VAL A 21 -1.00 -2.43 -7.60
CA VAL A 21 -0.03 -3.54 -7.64
C VAL A 21 -0.30 -4.45 -8.84
N ALA A 22 -1.56 -4.82 -9.10
CA ALA A 22 -1.91 -5.62 -10.28
C ALA A 22 -1.50 -4.91 -11.59
N GLU A 23 -1.67 -3.58 -11.66
CA GLU A 23 -1.22 -2.78 -12.79
C GLU A 23 0.32 -2.78 -12.93
N VAL A 24 1.06 -2.62 -11.83
CA VAL A 24 2.54 -2.68 -11.84
C VAL A 24 3.02 -4.02 -12.38
N LEU A 25 2.47 -5.12 -11.88
CA LEU A 25 2.84 -6.48 -12.29
C LEU A 25 2.54 -6.72 -13.77
N ALA A 26 1.35 -6.33 -14.24
CA ALA A 26 0.96 -6.53 -15.65
C ALA A 26 1.73 -5.62 -16.62
N ARG A 27 2.16 -4.42 -16.19
CA ARG A 27 3.07 -3.55 -16.93
C ARG A 27 4.48 -4.14 -17.08
N ALA A 28 4.92 -4.93 -16.09
CA ALA A 28 6.17 -5.69 -16.17
C ALA A 28 6.08 -6.94 -17.08
N GLY A 29 4.93 -7.20 -17.70
CA GLY A 29 4.75 -8.30 -18.64
C GLY A 29 4.20 -9.59 -18.03
N LEU A 30 3.92 -9.60 -16.73
CA LEU A 30 3.50 -10.80 -15.99
C LEU A 30 2.01 -11.10 -16.17
N GLU A 31 1.65 -12.39 -16.16
CA GLU A 31 0.25 -12.81 -16.04
C GLU A 31 -0.21 -12.71 -14.58
N VAL A 32 -1.26 -11.92 -14.33
CA VAL A 32 -1.72 -11.58 -12.98
C VAL A 32 -3.09 -12.17 -12.71
N HIS A 33 -3.19 -12.98 -11.66
CA HIS A 33 -4.48 -13.39 -11.10
C HIS A 33 -4.89 -12.44 -9.97
N VAL A 34 -6.05 -11.82 -10.08
CA VAL A 34 -6.60 -10.93 -9.04
C VAL A 34 -7.77 -11.64 -8.35
N LEU A 35 -7.55 -12.08 -7.11
CA LEU A 35 -8.59 -12.65 -6.27
C LEU A 35 -9.45 -11.52 -5.68
N VAL A 36 -10.76 -11.62 -5.88
CA VAL A 36 -11.74 -10.66 -5.36
C VAL A 36 -12.84 -11.38 -4.60
N SER A 37 -13.47 -10.65 -3.68
CA SER A 37 -14.52 -11.21 -2.82
C SER A 37 -15.86 -11.47 -3.52
N SER A 38 -16.11 -10.85 -4.68
CA SER A 38 -17.40 -10.92 -5.36
C SER A 38 -17.34 -10.35 -6.79
N ALA A 39 -18.33 -10.67 -7.63
CA ALA A 39 -18.46 -10.06 -8.96
C ALA A 39 -18.63 -8.52 -8.93
N PRO A 40 -19.36 -7.91 -7.97
CA PRO A 40 -19.30 -6.45 -7.77
C PRO A 40 -17.89 -5.92 -7.49
N SER A 41 -17.11 -6.60 -6.65
CA SER A 41 -15.70 -6.26 -6.38
C SER A 41 -14.87 -6.33 -7.67
N GLU A 42 -15.04 -7.37 -8.48
CA GLU A 42 -14.39 -7.50 -9.80
C GLU A 42 -14.67 -6.28 -10.68
N ARG A 43 -15.94 -5.92 -10.87
CA ARG A 43 -16.33 -4.78 -11.71
C ARG A 43 -15.71 -3.47 -11.21
N ALA A 44 -15.69 -3.28 -9.89
CA ALA A 44 -15.05 -2.11 -9.28
C ALA A 44 -13.52 -2.11 -9.53
N GLY A 45 -12.86 -3.25 -9.36
CA GLY A 45 -11.43 -3.44 -9.64
C GLY A 45 -11.06 -3.15 -11.09
N ARG A 46 -11.80 -3.73 -12.04
CA ARG A 46 -11.66 -3.44 -13.48
C ARG A 46 -11.85 -1.96 -13.79
N GLY A 47 -12.84 -1.32 -13.17
CA GLY A 47 -13.08 0.12 -13.32
C GLY A 47 -11.93 0.99 -12.80
N ARG A 48 -11.29 0.61 -11.68
CA ARG A 48 -10.11 1.33 -11.15
C ARG A 48 -8.90 1.18 -12.08
N LEU A 49 -8.61 -0.03 -12.52
CA LEU A 49 -7.54 -0.32 -13.49
C LEU A 49 -7.75 0.47 -14.78
N GLY A 50 -8.94 0.39 -15.37
CA GLY A 50 -9.27 1.12 -16.59
C GLY A 50 -9.03 2.63 -16.45
N LYS A 51 -9.54 3.25 -15.37
CA LYS A 51 -9.32 4.68 -15.11
C LYS A 51 -7.84 5.05 -14.95
N SER A 52 -7.04 4.18 -14.34
CA SER A 52 -5.60 4.39 -14.15
C SER A 52 -4.85 4.33 -15.48
N LEU A 53 -5.12 3.29 -16.27
CA LEU A 53 -4.53 3.10 -17.60
C LEU A 53 -4.96 4.20 -18.58
N ASP A 54 -6.24 4.57 -18.62
CA ASP A 54 -6.74 5.67 -19.43
C ASP A 54 -6.02 6.99 -19.09
N ARG A 55 -5.77 7.23 -17.80
CA ARG A 55 -5.01 8.40 -17.35
C ARG A 55 -3.56 8.34 -17.81
N ALA A 56 -2.94 7.16 -17.79
CA ALA A 56 -1.57 6.98 -18.28
C ALA A 56 -1.48 7.21 -19.80
N VAL A 57 -2.45 6.71 -20.59
CA VAL A 57 -2.55 6.99 -22.03
C VAL A 57 -2.73 8.49 -22.30
N ARG A 58 -3.65 9.16 -21.60
CA ARG A 58 -3.86 10.62 -21.74
C ARG A 58 -2.62 11.44 -21.39
N LYS A 59 -1.75 10.93 -20.52
CA LYS A 59 -0.47 11.56 -20.14
C LYS A 59 0.70 11.13 -21.04
N ASN A 60 0.44 10.42 -22.15
CA ASN A 60 1.44 9.87 -23.06
C ASN A 60 2.50 9.00 -22.34
N LYS A 61 2.08 8.28 -21.29
CA LYS A 61 2.92 7.33 -20.55
C LYS A 61 2.72 5.88 -21.00
N LEU A 62 1.67 5.61 -21.77
CA LEU A 62 1.35 4.32 -22.40
C LEU A 62 0.70 4.58 -23.76
N THR A 63 0.86 3.66 -24.70
CA THR A 63 0.04 3.62 -25.92
C THR A 63 -1.28 2.87 -25.67
N GLU A 64 -2.25 3.01 -26.58
CA GLU A 64 -3.50 2.23 -26.49
C GLU A 64 -3.24 0.71 -26.67
N SER A 65 -2.21 0.35 -27.45
CA SER A 65 -1.77 -1.04 -27.60
C SER A 65 -1.19 -1.60 -26.30
N ASP A 66 -0.34 -0.83 -25.61
CA ASP A 66 0.21 -1.25 -24.31
C ASP A 66 -0.91 -1.42 -23.29
N ARG A 67 -1.86 -0.49 -23.28
CA ARG A 67 -3.05 -0.55 -22.42
C ARG A 67 -3.84 -1.83 -22.65
N ALA A 68 -4.14 -2.18 -23.91
CA ALA A 68 -4.85 -3.41 -24.24
C ALA A 68 -4.07 -4.66 -23.75
N ALA A 69 -2.77 -4.72 -24.04
CA ALA A 69 -1.92 -5.83 -23.61
C ALA A 69 -1.85 -5.97 -22.07
N ILE A 70 -1.83 -4.87 -21.33
CA ILE A 70 -1.86 -4.89 -19.86
C ILE A 70 -3.19 -5.45 -19.35
N VAL A 71 -4.31 -5.06 -19.96
CA VAL A 71 -5.64 -5.57 -19.57
C VAL A 71 -5.73 -7.07 -19.83
N ASP A 72 -5.22 -7.56 -20.95
CA ASP A 72 -5.27 -8.98 -21.33
C ASP A 72 -4.47 -9.88 -20.39
N ARG A 73 -3.45 -9.35 -19.71
CA ARG A 73 -2.66 -10.08 -18.69
C ARG A 73 -3.37 -10.24 -17.35
N ILE A 74 -4.47 -9.52 -17.10
CA ILE A 74 -5.13 -9.50 -15.79
C ILE A 74 -6.40 -10.36 -15.82
N ARG A 75 -6.36 -11.48 -15.09
CA ARG A 75 -7.49 -12.38 -14.89
C ARG A 75 -8.05 -12.22 -13.49
N PHE A 76 -9.37 -12.06 -13.38
CA PHE A 76 -10.04 -11.98 -12.09
C PHE A 76 -10.62 -13.34 -11.71
N THR A 77 -10.65 -13.65 -10.42
CA THR A 77 -11.24 -14.88 -9.88
C THR A 77 -11.87 -14.60 -8.52
N THR A 78 -12.87 -15.39 -8.15
CA THR A 78 -13.42 -15.46 -6.77
C THR A 78 -12.92 -16.68 -6.00
N GLU A 79 -12.22 -17.59 -6.68
CA GLU A 79 -11.80 -18.87 -6.13
C GLU A 79 -10.35 -18.80 -5.65
N LEU A 80 -10.15 -18.98 -4.33
CA LEU A 80 -8.81 -19.01 -3.74
C LEU A 80 -7.95 -20.13 -4.34
N GLY A 81 -8.55 -21.29 -4.65
CA GLY A 81 -7.88 -22.43 -5.28
C GLY A 81 -7.27 -22.13 -6.65
N ALA A 82 -7.74 -21.10 -7.35
CA ALA A 82 -7.16 -20.68 -8.63
C ALA A 82 -5.77 -20.01 -8.49
N LEU A 83 -5.26 -19.90 -7.26
CA LEU A 83 -3.93 -19.37 -6.96
C LEU A 83 -2.89 -20.48 -6.64
N GLU A 84 -3.26 -21.76 -6.74
CA GLU A 84 -2.44 -22.89 -6.27
C GLU A 84 -1.04 -23.01 -6.89
N ASP A 85 -0.84 -22.47 -8.09
CA ASP A 85 0.40 -22.54 -8.89
C ASP A 85 1.20 -21.23 -8.90
N ARG A 86 0.79 -20.24 -8.09
CA ARG A 86 1.42 -18.91 -8.04
C ARG A 86 2.74 -18.97 -7.25
N GLN A 87 3.76 -18.31 -7.78
CA GLN A 87 5.10 -18.21 -7.18
C GLN A 87 5.25 -16.99 -6.27
N LEU A 88 4.41 -15.97 -6.49
CA LEU A 88 4.28 -14.79 -5.63
C LEU A 88 2.81 -14.42 -5.51
N VAL A 89 2.34 -14.26 -4.29
CA VAL A 89 1.00 -13.73 -3.99
C VAL A 89 1.14 -12.48 -3.14
N VAL A 90 0.60 -11.35 -3.61
CA VAL A 90 0.61 -10.08 -2.89
C VAL A 90 -0.77 -9.80 -2.31
N GLU A 91 -0.89 -9.90 -1.00
CA GLU A 91 -2.10 -9.60 -0.25
C GLU A 91 -2.26 -8.08 -0.06
N ALA A 92 -3.41 -7.54 -0.48
CA ALA A 92 -3.74 -6.11 -0.46
C ALA A 92 -5.24 -5.86 -0.13
N ILE A 93 -5.81 -6.65 0.78
CA ILE A 93 -7.14 -6.42 1.37
C ILE A 93 -7.08 -5.30 2.41
N GLY A 94 -8.26 -4.91 2.93
CA GLY A 94 -8.36 -3.91 4.00
C GLY A 94 -7.50 -4.25 5.22
N GLU A 95 -7.09 -3.21 5.95
CA GLU A 95 -6.20 -3.32 7.11
C GLU A 95 -6.95 -3.85 8.34
N ASP A 96 -7.26 -5.15 8.32
CA ASP A 96 -7.89 -5.89 9.42
C ASP A 96 -7.04 -7.12 9.75
N ASP A 97 -6.54 -7.17 10.99
CA ASP A 97 -5.61 -8.22 11.46
C ASP A 97 -6.23 -9.61 11.38
N ALA A 98 -7.49 -9.76 11.79
CA ALA A 98 -8.18 -11.04 11.82
C ALA A 98 -8.44 -11.57 10.40
N ALA A 99 -8.88 -10.69 9.49
CA ALA A 99 -9.14 -11.02 8.10
C ALA A 99 -7.86 -11.41 7.35
N LYS A 100 -6.77 -10.65 7.51
CA LYS A 100 -5.47 -10.98 6.89
C LYS A 100 -4.90 -12.27 7.44
N THR A 101 -4.97 -12.46 8.77
CA THR A 101 -4.50 -13.68 9.43
C THR A 101 -5.27 -14.91 8.92
N ALA A 102 -6.59 -14.84 8.82
CA ALA A 102 -7.41 -15.92 8.28
C ALA A 102 -7.07 -16.21 6.82
N LEU A 103 -6.98 -15.16 5.99
CA LEU A 103 -6.65 -15.28 4.57
C LEU A 103 -5.28 -15.94 4.36
N LEU A 104 -4.23 -15.47 5.04
CA LEU A 104 -2.87 -16.01 4.86
C LEU A 104 -2.77 -17.47 5.32
N ARG A 105 -3.47 -17.83 6.40
CA ARG A 105 -3.58 -19.23 6.84
C ARG A 105 -4.19 -20.11 5.75
N ASP A 106 -5.28 -19.68 5.13
CA ASP A 106 -5.96 -20.48 4.11
C ASP A 106 -5.22 -20.49 2.78
N LEU A 107 -4.65 -19.35 2.38
CA LEU A 107 -3.78 -19.24 1.21
C LEU A 107 -2.57 -20.18 1.31
N SER A 108 -1.96 -20.28 2.49
CA SER A 108 -0.76 -21.10 2.68
C SER A 108 -0.99 -22.57 2.28
N LYS A 109 -2.15 -23.13 2.67
CA LYS A 109 -2.55 -24.50 2.31
C LYS A 109 -2.85 -24.72 0.83
N VAL A 110 -3.11 -23.64 0.09
CA VAL A 110 -3.51 -23.69 -1.33
C VAL A 110 -2.30 -23.69 -2.26
N LEU A 111 -1.25 -22.92 -1.94
CA LEU A 111 -0.07 -22.88 -2.82
C LEU A 111 0.67 -24.22 -2.74
N ARG A 112 0.93 -24.79 -3.91
CA ARG A 112 1.62 -26.09 -4.06
C ARG A 112 3.13 -25.96 -4.05
N ASP A 113 3.64 -24.82 -4.53
CA ASP A 113 5.06 -24.53 -4.56
C ASP A 113 5.54 -24.18 -3.13
N PRO A 114 6.43 -24.98 -2.52
CA PRO A 114 6.92 -24.71 -1.17
C PRO A 114 7.74 -23.42 -1.08
N ASP A 115 8.29 -22.96 -2.21
CA ASP A 115 9.09 -21.74 -2.30
C ASP A 115 8.24 -20.52 -2.67
N ALA A 116 6.93 -20.66 -2.87
CA ALA A 116 6.05 -19.53 -3.21
C ALA A 116 6.09 -18.44 -2.12
N ILE A 117 6.34 -17.21 -2.53
CA ILE A 117 6.39 -16.04 -1.64
C ILE A 117 4.98 -15.55 -1.36
N VAL A 118 4.67 -15.35 -0.09
CA VAL A 118 3.44 -14.69 0.36
C VAL A 118 3.81 -13.30 0.87
N ALA A 119 3.54 -12.29 0.04
CA ALA A 119 3.77 -10.90 0.37
C ALA A 119 2.48 -10.24 0.89
N THR A 120 2.60 -9.25 1.77
CA THR A 120 1.48 -8.38 2.18
C THR A 120 1.84 -6.91 2.03
N THR A 121 0.88 -6.08 1.62
CA THR A 121 1.04 -4.62 1.53
C THR A 121 0.59 -3.91 2.82
N THR A 122 0.46 -4.63 3.94
CA THR A 122 0.14 -4.01 5.25
C THR A 122 1.09 -2.87 5.57
N SER A 123 0.60 -1.86 6.27
CA SER A 123 1.39 -0.69 6.70
C SER A 123 1.67 -0.71 8.21
N ALA A 124 1.04 -1.62 8.95
CA ALA A 124 1.03 -1.59 10.40
C ALA A 124 1.01 -2.97 11.10
N ILE A 125 0.56 -4.04 10.43
CA ILE A 125 0.47 -5.36 11.06
C ILE A 125 1.85 -6.03 10.99
N PRO A 126 2.40 -6.49 12.14
CA PRO A 126 3.68 -7.18 12.14
C PRO A 126 3.68 -8.42 11.24
N ILE A 127 4.67 -8.52 10.36
CA ILE A 127 4.85 -9.63 9.42
C ILE A 127 5.00 -10.95 10.16
N VAL A 128 5.69 -10.97 11.31
CA VAL A 128 5.83 -12.17 12.16
C VAL A 128 4.48 -12.74 12.61
N ARG A 129 3.47 -11.88 12.83
CA ARG A 129 2.13 -12.33 13.24
C ARG A 129 1.43 -13.06 12.10
N LEU A 130 1.53 -12.49 10.91
CA LEU A 130 0.98 -13.05 9.68
C LEU A 130 1.73 -14.31 9.23
N ALA A 131 3.04 -14.35 9.43
CA ALA A 131 3.88 -15.50 9.08
C ALA A 131 3.59 -16.72 9.96
N ARG A 132 3.40 -16.55 11.27
CA ARG A 132 3.22 -17.65 12.23
C ARG A 132 1.97 -18.51 12.01
N VAL A 133 1.00 -18.02 11.25
CA VAL A 133 -0.24 -18.76 10.96
C VAL A 133 -0.18 -19.55 9.65
N THR A 134 0.91 -19.43 8.89
CA THR A 134 1.14 -20.19 7.66
C THR A 134 1.95 -21.45 7.95
N ASP A 135 1.91 -22.41 7.02
CA ASP A 135 2.81 -23.58 7.01
C ASP A 135 4.19 -23.28 6.40
N ARG A 136 4.40 -22.03 5.94
CA ARG A 136 5.61 -21.54 5.27
C ARG A 136 6.06 -20.17 5.81
N PRO A 137 6.33 -20.04 7.12
CA PRO A 137 6.66 -18.75 7.72
C PRO A 137 7.93 -18.12 7.15
N GLY A 138 8.85 -18.93 6.61
CA GLY A 138 10.08 -18.49 5.95
C GLY A 138 9.86 -17.72 4.65
N GLN A 139 8.71 -17.93 4.00
CA GLN A 139 8.34 -17.39 2.69
C GLN A 139 7.40 -16.19 2.79
N VAL A 140 7.16 -15.67 4.01
CA VAL A 140 6.27 -14.52 4.24
C VAL A 140 7.08 -13.24 4.38
N VAL A 141 6.70 -12.21 3.61
CA VAL A 141 7.35 -10.88 3.60
C VAL A 141 6.33 -9.75 3.61
N GLY A 142 6.72 -8.61 4.15
CA GLY A 142 6.08 -7.34 3.79
C GLY A 142 6.63 -6.83 2.47
N MET A 143 5.74 -6.39 1.58
CA MET A 143 6.07 -5.73 0.33
C MET A 143 5.22 -4.47 0.23
N HIS A 144 5.68 -3.41 0.90
CA HIS A 144 4.92 -2.20 1.13
C HIS A 144 5.13 -1.21 -0.03
N PHE A 145 4.11 -1.12 -0.89
CA PHE A 145 4.04 -0.16 -1.99
C PHE A 145 3.42 1.16 -1.54
N PHE A 146 3.84 2.25 -2.20
CA PHE A 146 3.30 3.59 -1.92
C PHE A 146 2.29 4.02 -2.98
N ASN A 147 1.20 4.65 -2.55
CA ASN A 147 0.16 5.12 -3.47
C ASN A 147 0.54 6.44 -4.15
N PRO A 148 0.46 6.56 -5.50
CA PRO A 148 0.08 5.52 -6.47
C PRO A 148 1.23 4.56 -6.85
N ALA A 149 0.98 3.25 -6.71
CA ALA A 149 2.00 2.21 -6.94
C ALA A 149 2.60 2.19 -8.36
N PRO A 150 1.85 2.48 -9.45
CA PRO A 150 2.43 2.57 -10.79
C PRO A 150 3.39 3.75 -11.00
N VAL A 151 3.39 4.74 -10.09
CA VAL A 151 4.15 5.98 -10.25
C VAL A 151 5.31 6.05 -9.26
N LEU A 152 5.09 5.66 -8.00
CA LEU A 152 6.13 5.76 -6.98
C LEU A 152 7.17 4.65 -7.15
N PRO A 153 8.47 4.99 -7.14
CA PRO A 153 9.53 4.05 -7.45
C PRO A 153 9.96 3.21 -6.25
N LEU A 154 9.46 3.46 -5.05
CA LEU A 154 9.92 2.81 -3.82
C LEU A 154 9.00 1.65 -3.40
N VAL A 155 9.60 0.60 -2.85
CA VAL A 155 8.95 -0.46 -2.07
C VAL A 155 9.76 -0.67 -0.80
N GLU A 156 9.11 -0.76 0.36
CA GLU A 156 9.77 -1.28 1.56
C GLU A 156 9.61 -2.80 1.58
N LEU A 157 10.72 -3.53 1.70
CA LEU A 157 10.72 -4.97 1.94
C LEU A 157 10.95 -5.24 3.43
N ILE A 158 10.09 -6.07 4.01
CA ILE A 158 10.06 -6.31 5.45
C ILE A 158 10.16 -7.81 5.70
N GLY A 159 11.31 -8.23 6.23
CA GLY A 159 11.52 -9.57 6.75
C GLY A 159 11.11 -9.65 8.21
N SER A 160 10.39 -10.70 8.58
CA SER A 160 10.21 -11.06 9.99
C SER A 160 11.42 -11.85 10.50
N VAL A 161 11.48 -12.09 11.80
CA VAL A 161 12.49 -13.01 12.40
C VAL A 161 12.39 -14.47 11.92
N LEU A 162 11.32 -14.81 11.19
CA LEU A 162 11.11 -16.15 10.61
C LEU A 162 11.45 -16.21 9.12
N THR A 163 11.47 -15.05 8.44
CA THR A 163 11.69 -14.94 7.00
C THR A 163 13.11 -15.36 6.66
N THR A 164 13.28 -16.18 5.62
CA THR A 164 14.61 -16.63 5.19
C THR A 164 15.33 -15.56 4.37
N ASP A 165 16.66 -15.54 4.45
CA ASP A 165 17.50 -14.65 3.62
C ASP A 165 17.28 -14.90 2.12
N GLU A 166 17.04 -16.15 1.73
CA GLU A 166 16.72 -16.52 0.34
C GLU A 166 15.39 -15.91 -0.13
N THR A 167 14.36 -15.91 0.72
CA THR A 167 13.08 -15.26 0.40
C THR A 167 13.27 -13.75 0.24
N MET A 168 14.03 -13.11 1.15
CA MET A 168 14.32 -11.68 1.05
C MET A 168 15.07 -11.33 -0.22
N ALA A 169 16.14 -12.08 -0.54
CA ALA A 169 16.93 -11.86 -1.76
C ALA A 169 16.09 -12.06 -3.04
N ARG A 170 15.19 -13.05 -3.05
CA ARG A 170 14.31 -13.30 -4.19
C ARG A 170 13.22 -12.24 -4.33
N ALA A 171 12.68 -11.73 -3.24
CA ALA A 171 11.75 -10.61 -3.25
C ALA A 171 12.44 -9.31 -3.70
N ASP A 172 13.67 -9.04 -3.24
CA ASP A 172 14.47 -7.88 -3.64
C ASP A 172 14.78 -7.91 -5.14
N HIS A 173 15.30 -9.03 -5.64
CA HIS A 173 15.57 -9.23 -7.07
C HIS A 173 14.30 -9.03 -7.92
N PHE A 174 13.16 -9.57 -7.49
CA PHE A 174 11.91 -9.38 -8.20
C PHE A 174 11.49 -7.90 -8.26
N VAL A 175 11.56 -7.19 -7.13
CA VAL A 175 11.16 -5.78 -7.09
C VAL A 175 12.12 -4.88 -7.90
N THR A 176 13.41 -5.16 -7.85
CA THR A 176 14.44 -4.34 -8.51
C THR A 176 14.56 -4.65 -9.99
N ASP A 177 14.81 -5.90 -10.36
CA ASP A 177 15.11 -6.29 -11.75
C ASP A 177 13.85 -6.48 -12.60
N VAL A 178 12.75 -6.97 -12.02
CA VAL A 178 11.49 -7.21 -12.78
C VAL A 178 10.57 -5.99 -12.75
N LEU A 179 10.37 -5.38 -11.57
CA LEU A 179 9.46 -4.22 -11.45
C LEU A 179 10.13 -2.87 -11.70
N GLY A 180 11.47 -2.82 -11.76
CA GLY A 180 12.23 -1.59 -11.96
C GLY A 180 12.06 -0.59 -10.80
N LYS A 181 11.80 -1.09 -9.58
CA LYS A 181 11.60 -0.28 -8.38
C LYS A 181 12.84 -0.32 -7.50
N GLN A 182 12.97 0.69 -6.63
CA GLN A 182 13.96 0.73 -5.58
C GLN A 182 13.41 0.05 -4.33
N VAL A 183 14.26 -0.72 -3.68
CA VAL A 183 13.97 -1.38 -2.40
C VAL A 183 14.68 -0.64 -1.29
N ILE A 184 14.00 -0.51 -0.15
CA ILE A 184 14.66 -0.35 1.14
C ILE A 184 14.21 -1.49 2.07
N GLU A 185 15.15 -2.07 2.79
CA GLU A 185 14.83 -3.05 3.83
C GLU A 185 14.40 -2.33 5.11
N SER A 186 13.31 -2.80 5.72
CA SER A 186 12.83 -2.29 7.01
C SER A 186 12.68 -3.42 8.02
N PRO A 187 12.97 -3.16 9.31
CA PRO A 187 12.59 -4.09 10.37
C PRO A 187 11.07 -4.26 10.44
N ASP A 188 10.65 -5.43 10.93
CA ASP A 188 9.26 -5.77 11.20
C ASP A 188 8.72 -5.03 12.44
N ARG A 189 8.16 -3.84 12.22
CA ARG A 189 7.62 -2.92 13.23
C ARG A 189 6.50 -2.06 12.64
N ALA A 190 5.56 -1.58 13.45
CA ALA A 190 4.53 -0.65 12.97
C ALA A 190 5.16 0.60 12.34
N GLY A 191 4.70 0.94 11.14
CA GLY A 191 5.13 2.12 10.39
C GLY A 191 6.50 2.01 9.69
N PHE A 192 7.18 0.85 9.74
CA PHE A 192 8.41 0.59 8.98
C PHE A 192 9.43 1.75 9.06
N VAL A 193 9.99 2.21 7.94
CA VAL A 193 10.90 3.36 7.89
C VAL A 193 10.17 4.63 7.49
N VAL A 194 9.46 4.61 6.35
CA VAL A 194 8.83 5.81 5.80
C VAL A 194 7.74 6.35 6.71
N ASN A 195 6.81 5.50 7.16
CA ASN A 195 5.70 5.94 8.02
C ASN A 195 6.19 6.32 9.42
N ALA A 196 7.27 5.69 9.92
CA ALA A 196 7.92 6.04 11.18
C ALA A 196 8.49 7.46 11.21
N LEU A 197 8.87 8.02 10.05
CA LEU A 197 9.29 9.42 9.91
C LEU A 197 8.13 10.33 9.54
N LEU A 198 7.29 9.91 8.59
CA LEU A 198 6.23 10.72 8.01
C LEU A 198 5.15 11.06 9.04
N PHE A 199 4.61 10.07 9.75
CA PHE A 199 3.44 10.31 10.60
C PHE A 199 3.74 11.22 11.79
N PRO A 200 4.85 11.05 12.54
CA PRO A 200 5.21 12.03 13.58
C PRO A 200 5.30 13.46 13.07
N TYR A 201 5.86 13.67 11.87
CA TYR A 201 5.93 14.96 11.22
C TYR A 201 4.53 15.52 10.91
N LEU A 202 3.63 14.71 10.35
CA LEU A 202 2.24 15.10 10.10
C LEU A 202 1.51 15.44 11.39
N LEU A 203 1.59 14.57 12.40
CA LEU A 203 0.93 14.77 13.69
C LEU A 203 1.46 16.02 14.40
N SER A 204 2.76 16.32 14.28
CA SER A 204 3.34 17.56 14.82
C SER A 204 2.74 18.81 14.14
N ALA A 205 2.61 18.80 12.82
CA ALA A 205 1.98 19.92 12.09
C ALA A 205 0.52 20.10 12.52
N ILE A 206 -0.22 19.01 12.69
CA ILE A 206 -1.62 19.04 13.14
C ILE A 206 -1.73 19.60 14.57
N ARG A 207 -0.81 19.25 15.48
CA ARG A 207 -0.78 19.82 16.84
C ARG A 207 -0.58 21.33 16.81
N MET A 208 0.31 21.84 15.96
CA MET A 208 0.49 23.30 15.79
C MET A 208 -0.80 24.01 15.36
N VAL A 209 -1.61 23.38 14.51
CA VAL A 209 -2.94 23.92 14.15
C VAL A 209 -3.90 23.86 15.35
N GLY A 210 -3.96 22.71 16.02
CA GLY A 210 -4.83 22.51 17.19
C GLY A 210 -4.55 23.46 18.34
N ASP A 211 -3.28 23.79 18.56
CA ASP A 211 -2.84 24.71 19.61
C ASP A 211 -2.93 26.19 19.19
N GLY A 212 -3.35 26.48 17.95
CA GLY A 212 -3.46 27.84 17.42
C GLY A 212 -2.11 28.52 17.11
N THR A 213 -1.03 27.74 17.00
CA THR A 213 0.33 28.27 16.73
C THR A 213 0.43 28.89 15.33
N ALA A 214 -0.19 28.25 14.33
CA ALA A 214 -0.21 28.72 12.95
C ALA A 214 -1.40 28.11 12.18
N THR A 215 -1.85 28.79 11.12
CA THR A 215 -2.89 28.25 10.23
C THR A 215 -2.31 27.18 9.31
N PRO A 216 -3.16 26.30 8.73
CA PRO A 216 -2.69 25.29 7.79
C PRO A 216 -1.85 25.84 6.64
N GLU A 217 -2.27 26.96 6.04
CA GLU A 217 -1.60 27.61 4.92
C GLU A 217 -0.20 28.10 5.28
N VAL A 218 0.00 28.57 6.52
CA VAL A 218 1.30 29.05 6.99
C VAL A 218 2.26 27.87 7.16
N ILE A 219 1.81 26.79 7.82
CA ILE A 219 2.62 25.59 8.04
C ILE A 219 3.00 24.95 6.71
N ASP A 220 2.03 24.75 5.82
CA ASP A 220 2.26 24.15 4.51
C ASP A 220 3.21 25.00 3.66
N ARG A 221 3.05 26.33 3.65
CA ARG A 221 3.97 27.23 2.94
C ARG A 221 5.38 27.19 3.52
N ALA A 222 5.51 27.13 4.84
CA ALA A 222 6.81 27.04 5.50
C ALA A 222 7.55 25.75 5.09
N MET A 223 6.87 24.61 5.09
CA MET A 223 7.49 23.33 4.70
C MET A 223 7.80 23.25 3.20
N VAL A 224 6.93 23.81 2.35
CA VAL A 224 7.17 23.84 0.89
C VAL A 224 8.31 24.79 0.53
N LYS A 225 8.34 26.02 1.08
CA LYS A 225 9.31 27.05 0.69
C LYS A 225 10.60 27.02 1.51
N GLY A 226 10.53 26.62 2.77
CA GLY A 226 11.68 26.53 3.68
C GLY A 226 12.41 25.20 3.60
N CYS A 227 11.68 24.08 3.57
CA CYS A 227 12.26 22.73 3.54
C CYS A 227 12.21 22.08 2.15
N ALA A 228 11.75 22.81 1.14
CA ALA A 228 11.65 22.34 -0.25
C ALA A 228 10.81 21.07 -0.44
N HIS A 229 9.87 20.78 0.46
CA HIS A 229 8.94 19.67 0.28
C HIS A 229 8.02 19.93 -0.92
N PRO A 230 7.68 18.91 -1.74
CA PRO A 230 6.80 19.09 -2.89
C PRO A 230 5.35 19.44 -2.49
N MET A 231 4.97 19.13 -1.25
CA MET A 231 3.65 19.38 -0.67
C MET A 231 3.79 19.65 0.83
N GLY A 232 2.94 20.52 1.36
CA GLY A 232 2.89 20.77 2.79
C GLY A 232 2.29 19.60 3.57
N PRO A 233 2.59 19.47 4.88
CA PRO A 233 2.14 18.33 5.68
C PRO A 233 0.62 18.21 5.76
N LEU A 234 -0.12 19.31 5.83
CA LEU A 234 -1.57 19.25 6.04
C LEU A 234 -2.30 18.94 4.73
N ALA A 235 -1.86 19.52 3.61
CA ALA A 235 -2.32 19.12 2.28
C ALA A 235 -1.99 17.65 1.98
N LEU A 236 -0.82 17.17 2.45
CA LEU A 236 -0.45 15.76 2.33
C LEU A 236 -1.34 14.86 3.19
N ALA A 237 -1.64 15.24 4.43
CA ALA A 237 -2.56 14.50 5.29
C ALA A 237 -3.97 14.43 4.68
N ASP A 238 -4.47 15.53 4.10
CA ASP A 238 -5.75 15.55 3.37
C ASP A 238 -5.74 14.68 2.11
N LEU A 239 -4.58 14.56 1.44
CA LEU A 239 -4.41 13.70 0.27
C LEU A 239 -4.36 12.21 0.64
N ILE A 240 -3.69 11.87 1.75
CA ILE A 240 -3.65 10.51 2.32
C ILE A 240 -5.05 10.11 2.80
N GLY A 241 -5.72 11.03 3.49
CA GLY A 241 -6.97 10.80 4.20
C GLY A 241 -6.75 10.86 5.71
N LEU A 242 -7.59 11.64 6.39
CA LEU A 242 -7.43 11.90 7.82
C LEU A 242 -7.78 10.67 8.68
N ASP A 243 -8.74 9.85 8.26
CA ASP A 243 -9.05 8.55 8.86
C ASP A 243 -7.90 7.54 8.71
N THR A 244 -7.27 7.48 7.53
CA THR A 244 -6.07 6.66 7.32
C THR A 244 -4.91 7.16 8.19
N THR A 245 -4.80 8.47 8.37
CA THR A 245 -3.79 9.08 9.25
C THR A 245 -4.01 8.70 10.71
N VAL A 246 -5.25 8.74 11.20
CA VAL A 246 -5.59 8.25 12.55
C VAL A 246 -5.28 6.77 12.69
N ALA A 247 -5.70 5.93 11.74
CA ALA A 247 -5.50 4.48 11.82
C ALA A 247 -4.00 4.10 11.93
N ILE A 248 -3.13 4.75 11.16
CA ILE A 248 -1.68 4.51 11.23
C ILE A 248 -1.11 5.05 12.55
N ALA A 249 -1.52 6.25 12.97
CA ALA A 249 -1.10 6.83 14.24
C ALA A 249 -1.48 5.94 15.44
N ASP A 250 -2.72 5.42 15.47
CA ASP A 250 -3.18 4.50 16.51
C ASP A 250 -2.39 3.20 16.51
N ALA A 251 -2.11 2.60 15.35
CA ALA A 251 -1.32 1.37 15.29
C ALA A 251 0.11 1.58 15.81
N MET A 252 0.75 2.70 15.42
CA MET A 252 2.07 3.07 15.91
C MET A 252 2.06 3.37 17.42
N TYR A 253 1.02 4.08 17.91
CA TYR A 253 0.86 4.33 19.34
C TYR A 253 0.62 3.04 20.11
N GLU A 254 -0.14 2.10 19.56
CA GLU A 254 -0.42 0.82 20.20
C GLU A 254 0.86 0.00 20.39
N GLU A 255 1.76 0.00 19.41
CA GLU A 255 3.04 -0.70 19.50
C GLU A 255 4.05 0.00 20.42
N PHE A 256 4.25 1.31 20.28
CA PHE A 256 5.36 2.01 20.93
C PHE A 256 4.98 2.75 22.21
N LYS A 257 3.69 3.07 22.42
CA LYS A 257 3.16 3.86 23.53
C LYS A 257 3.86 5.22 23.72
N GLN A 258 4.41 5.80 22.65
CA GLN A 258 5.08 7.10 22.68
C GLN A 258 4.09 8.23 22.37
N PRO A 259 4.04 9.32 23.16
CA PRO A 259 3.10 10.42 22.95
C PRO A 259 3.14 11.05 21.56
N LEU A 260 4.30 11.03 20.89
CA LEU A 260 4.46 11.59 19.55
C LEU A 260 3.61 10.88 18.48
N TYR A 261 3.29 9.58 18.70
CA TYR A 261 2.43 8.78 17.81
C TYR A 261 0.94 8.91 18.12
N ALA A 262 0.56 9.43 19.30
CA ALA A 262 -0.85 9.55 19.66
C ALA A 262 -1.57 10.54 18.72
N PRO A 263 -2.73 10.18 18.13
CA PRO A 263 -3.51 11.09 17.31
C PRO A 263 -3.88 12.37 18.09
N PRO A 264 -3.62 13.58 17.53
CA PRO A 264 -4.04 14.83 18.17
C PRO A 264 -5.57 14.92 18.27
N PRO A 265 -6.14 15.50 19.34
CA PRO A 265 -7.59 15.62 19.50
C PRO A 265 -8.29 16.30 18.32
N LEU A 266 -7.67 17.32 17.71
CA LEU A 266 -8.20 17.98 16.51
C LEU A 266 -8.43 16.97 15.37
N LEU A 267 -7.44 16.12 15.10
CA LEU A 267 -7.52 15.11 14.04
C LEU A 267 -8.67 14.13 14.31
N SER A 268 -8.79 13.62 15.54
CA SER A 268 -9.87 12.71 15.92
C SER A 268 -11.25 13.36 15.71
N ARG A 269 -11.42 14.63 16.12
CA ARG A 269 -12.69 15.36 15.92
C ARG A 269 -13.01 15.63 14.45
N MET A 270 -12.01 15.90 13.63
CA MET A 270 -12.20 16.06 12.18
C MET A 270 -12.70 14.75 11.55
N VAL A 271 -12.12 13.61 11.91
CA VAL A 271 -12.54 12.29 11.43
C VAL A 271 -13.96 11.95 11.90
N GLU A 272 -14.26 12.15 13.19
CA GLU A 272 -15.62 11.97 13.73
C GLU A 272 -16.66 12.86 13.02
N GLY A 273 -16.26 14.07 12.62
CA GLY A 273 -17.08 15.01 11.86
C GLY A 273 -17.20 14.70 10.35
N GLY A 274 -16.59 13.63 9.85
CA GLY A 274 -16.61 13.26 8.43
C GLY A 274 -15.71 14.12 7.53
N LEU A 275 -14.79 14.90 8.11
CA LEU A 275 -13.79 15.68 7.39
C LEU A 275 -12.58 14.76 7.13
N LEU A 276 -12.63 14.01 6.03
CA LEU A 276 -11.64 12.98 5.69
C LEU A 276 -10.59 13.45 4.68
N GLY A 277 -10.53 14.75 4.38
CA GLY A 277 -9.63 15.33 3.38
C GLY A 277 -10.22 15.30 1.98
N LYS A 278 -9.37 15.11 0.98
CA LYS A 278 -9.74 15.23 -0.44
C LYS A 278 -10.87 14.28 -0.86
N LYS A 279 -10.94 13.09 -0.25
CA LYS A 279 -11.94 12.06 -0.60
C LYS A 279 -13.36 12.37 -0.13
N SER A 280 -13.51 13.20 0.91
CA SER A 280 -14.82 13.68 1.40
C SER A 280 -15.12 15.12 0.94
N GLY A 281 -14.24 15.71 0.12
CA GLY A 281 -14.37 17.09 -0.33
C GLY A 281 -13.93 18.13 0.71
N ARG A 282 -13.47 17.74 1.89
CA ARG A 282 -13.00 18.68 2.93
C ARG A 282 -12.17 17.99 4.01
N GLY A 283 -11.09 18.65 4.42
CA GLY A 283 -10.25 18.32 5.58
C GLY A 283 -9.71 19.59 6.21
N PHE A 284 -8.38 19.76 6.23
CA PHE A 284 -7.75 21.05 6.53
C PHE A 284 -8.05 22.09 5.45
N TYR A 285 -8.24 21.64 4.20
CA TYR A 285 -8.66 22.47 3.08
C TYR A 285 -10.05 22.10 2.56
N ASP A 286 -10.66 23.01 1.80
CA ASP A 286 -11.91 22.78 1.08
C ASP A 286 -11.61 22.28 -0.34
N TYR A 287 -12.26 21.18 -0.73
CA TYR A 287 -12.17 20.53 -2.04
C TYR A 287 -13.56 20.34 -2.68
N SER A 288 -14.61 20.99 -2.15
CA SER A 288 -15.99 20.85 -2.63
C SER A 288 -16.20 21.44 -4.04
N GLU A 289 -15.32 22.34 -4.47
CA GLU A 289 -15.23 22.80 -5.86
C GLU A 289 -14.02 22.14 -6.55
N ASN A 290 -14.25 21.14 -7.40
CA ASN A 290 -13.18 20.54 -8.19
C ASN A 290 -12.65 21.53 -9.25
N GLY A 291 -11.41 22.03 -9.10
CA GLY A 291 -10.66 22.61 -10.22
C GLY A 291 -9.41 23.41 -9.86
N SER A 292 -8.23 22.79 -10.04
CA SER A 292 -6.91 23.45 -10.17
C SER A 292 -6.41 24.36 -9.03
N ARG A 293 -5.48 23.83 -8.23
CA ARG A 293 -4.12 24.37 -8.07
C ARG A 293 -3.20 23.28 -7.54
#